data_AF-A0A6I0E854-F1
#
_entry.id   AF-A0A6I0E854-F1
#
_cell.length_a   1.000
_cell.length_b   1.000
_cell.length_c   1.000
_cell.angle_alpha   90.00
_cell.angle_beta   90.00
_cell.angle_gamma   90.00
#
_symmetry.space_group_name_H-M   'P 1'
#
loop_
_entity.id
_entity.type
_entity.pdbx_description
1 polymer ?
#
loop_
_entity_poly.entity_id
_entity_poly.type
_entity_poly.pdbx_seq_one_letter_code
_entity_poly.pdbx_strand_id
1 'polypeptide(L)' 'MTTYNNTYAQQIYSVLSPLVGEFMAKGVLKSQVQRIGKTEEAIVKEDLPHLADGICKGLVVFVGTDVAQKVAAKIKSF' A
#
# COMPACT_ATOMS: atom_id res chain seq x y z
N MET A 1 3.91 16.48 -4.77
CA MET A 1 4.21 15.11 -5.24
C MET A 1 5.04 14.41 -4.19
N THR A 2 4.60 13.22 -3.80
CA THR A 2 5.31 12.38 -2.82
C THR A 2 6.18 11.40 -3.57
N THR A 3 7.43 11.29 -3.15
CA THR A 3 8.40 10.39 -3.75
C THR A 3 9.04 9.58 -2.63
N TYR A 4 9.10 8.26 -2.81
CA TYR A 4 9.80 7.32 -1.96
C TYR A 4 11.06 6.85 -2.69
N ASN A 5 12.18 6.64 -1.97
CA ASN A 5 13.38 6.10 -2.62
C ASN A 5 13.24 4.59 -2.85
N ASN A 6 12.53 3.90 -1.96
CA ASN A 6 12.19 2.50 -2.13
C ASN A 6 11.15 2.30 -3.26
N THR A 7 11.48 1.42 -4.21
CA THR A 7 10.65 1.14 -5.39
C THR A 7 9.28 0.57 -5.03
N TYR A 8 9.20 -0.35 -4.05
CA TYR A 8 7.93 -0.94 -3.63
C TYR A 8 7.04 0.09 -2.95
N ALA A 9 7.59 0.94 -2.08
CA ALA A 9 6.85 2.04 -1.47
C ALA A 9 6.29 2.99 -2.54
N GLN A 10 7.11 3.36 -3.52
CA GLN A 10 6.69 4.23 -4.61
C GLN A 10 5.56 3.59 -5.44
N GLN A 11 5.69 2.31 -5.80
CA GLN A 11 4.69 1.58 -6.57
C GLN A 11 3.37 1.45 -5.82
N ILE A 12 3.42 1.07 -4.52
CA ILE A 12 2.24 0.97 -3.67
C ILE A 12 1.56 2.35 -3.58
N TYR A 13 2.31 3.41 -3.28
CA TYR A 13 1.77 4.76 -3.22
C TYR A 13 1.08 5.18 -4.53
N SER A 14 1.71 4.91 -5.67
CA SER A 14 1.15 5.22 -7.00
C SER A 14 -0.13 4.45 -7.32
N VAL A 15 -0.35 3.27 -6.73
CA VAL A 15 -1.62 2.54 -6.85
C VAL A 15 -2.69 3.09 -5.92
N LEU A 16 -2.31 3.53 -4.72
CA LEU A 16 -3.25 4.03 -3.72
C LEU A 16 -3.72 5.46 -4.00
N SER A 17 -2.81 6.34 -4.44
CA SER A 17 -3.09 7.77 -4.56
C SER A 17 -4.28 8.13 -5.46
N PRO A 18 -4.54 7.46 -6.60
CA PRO A 18 -5.72 7.76 -7.42
C PRO A 18 -7.04 7.27 -6.81
N LEU A 19 -6.98 6.34 -5.86
CA LEU A 19 -8.16 5.70 -5.27
C LEU A 19 -8.65 6.44 -4.02
N VAL A 20 -7.71 6.88 -3.17
CA VAL A 20 -8.02 7.47 -1.86
C VAL A 20 -7.46 8.88 -1.67
N GLY A 21 -6.75 9.42 -2.67
CA GLY A 21 -6.04 10.69 -2.58
C GLY A 21 -4.66 10.57 -1.94
N GLU A 22 -3.78 11.55 -2.20
CA GLU A 22 -2.38 11.54 -1.76
C GLU A 22 -2.21 11.41 -0.24
N PHE A 23 -3.01 12.15 0.53
CA PHE A 23 -2.89 12.19 1.99
C PHE A 23 -3.20 10.82 2.62
N MET A 24 -4.30 10.20 2.20
CA MET A 24 -4.70 8.88 2.67
C MET A 24 -3.73 7.81 2.19
N ALA A 25 -3.25 7.88 0.95
CA ALA A 25 -2.27 6.93 0.42
C ALA A 25 -0.98 6.90 1.26
N LYS A 26 -0.45 8.07 1.66
CA LYS A 26 0.69 8.14 2.60
C LYS A 26 0.36 7.51 3.94
N GLY A 27 -0.78 7.89 4.52
CA GLY A 27 -1.18 7.42 5.84
C GLY A 27 -1.35 5.90 5.88
N VAL A 28 -1.97 5.33 4.85
CA VAL A 28 -2.16 3.89 4.71
C VAL A 28 -0.83 3.17 4.56
N LEU A 29 0.03 3.61 3.63
CA LEU A 29 1.34 3.00 3.42
C LEU A 29 2.17 3.05 4.71
N LYS A 30 2.32 4.24 5.32
CA LYS A 30 3.03 4.45 6.58
C LYS A 30 2.50 3.56 7.70
N SER A 31 1.18 3.50 7.86
CA SER A 31 0.56 2.68 8.90
C SER A 31 0.81 1.18 8.69
N GLN A 32 0.74 0.69 7.44
CA GLN A 32 0.95 -0.73 7.18
C GLN A 32 2.42 -1.15 7.30
N VAL A 33 3.38 -0.33 6.88
CA VAL A 33 4.81 -0.65 7.08
C VAL A 33 5.18 -0.62 8.56
N GLN A 34 4.63 0.31 9.34
CA GLN A 34 4.87 0.37 10.77
C GLN A 34 4.31 -0.86 11.50
N ARG A 35 3.18 -1.41 11.06
CA ARG A 35 2.58 -2.63 11.63
C ARG A 35 3.47 -3.87 11.46
N ILE A 36 4.33 -3.89 10.45
CA ILE A 36 5.34 -4.95 10.26
C ILE A 36 6.72 -4.57 10.81
N GLY A 37 6.81 -3.50 11.61
CA GLY A 37 8.05 -3.04 12.23
C GLY A 37 9.05 -2.40 11.26
N LYS A 38 8.59 -1.93 10.09
CA LYS A 38 9.43 -1.35 9.04
C LYS A 38 9.06 0.10 8.73
N THR A 39 9.89 0.72 7.92
CA THR A 39 9.65 2.01 7.29
C THR A 39 9.40 1.82 5.80
N GLU A 40 8.88 2.85 5.14
CA GLU A 40 8.65 2.87 3.70
C GLU A 40 9.94 2.63 2.90
N GLU A 41 11.09 3.00 3.47
CA GLU A 41 12.39 2.83 2.82
C GLU A 41 12.94 1.40 2.93
N ALA A 42 12.44 0.59 3.87
CA ALA A 42 12.96 -0.75 4.18
C ALA A 42 12.07 -1.90 3.67
N ILE A 43 11.10 -1.61 2.79
CA ILE A 43 10.22 -2.62 2.22
C ILE A 43 11.02 -3.53 1.30
N VAL A 44 10.87 -4.85 1.49
CA VAL A 44 11.41 -5.89 0.60
C VAL A 44 10.27 -6.72 0.01
N LYS A 45 10.59 -7.56 -0.98
CA LYS A 45 9.60 -8.34 -1.73
C LYS A 45 8.77 -9.25 -0.83
N GLU A 46 9.39 -9.81 0.20
CA GLU A 46 8.79 -10.72 1.16
C GLU A 46 7.69 -10.05 2.00
N ASP A 47 7.70 -8.71 2.11
CA ASP A 47 6.69 -7.95 2.84
C ASP A 47 5.41 -7.73 2.05
N LEU A 48 5.48 -7.81 0.71
CA LEU A 48 4.38 -7.45 -0.18
C LEU A 48 3.08 -8.21 0.09
N PRO A 49 3.08 -9.54 0.35
CA PRO A 49 1.85 -10.24 0.72
C PRO A 49 1.20 -9.68 1.97
N HIS A 50 2.02 -9.37 2.99
CA HIS A 50 1.53 -8.90 4.29
C HIS A 50 1.01 -7.46 4.20
N LEU A 51 1.70 -6.60 3.45
CA LEU A 51 1.26 -5.23 3.16
C LEU A 51 -0.02 -5.23 2.32
N ALA A 52 -0.10 -6.05 1.28
CA ALA A 52 -1.29 -6.15 0.43
C ALA A 52 -2.54 -6.53 1.22
N ASP A 53 -2.43 -7.49 2.14
CA ASP A 53 -3.57 -7.92 2.95
C ASP A 53 -4.01 -6.85 3.95
N GLY A 54 -3.06 -6.15 4.57
CA GLY A 54 -3.35 -5.02 5.47
C GLY A 54 -4.01 -3.85 4.75
N ILE A 55 -3.46 -3.48 3.58
CA ILE A 55 -3.99 -2.43 2.70
C ILE A 55 -5.39 -2.80 2.22
N CYS A 56 -5.61 -4.04 1.77
CA CYS A 56 -6.91 -4.53 1.31
C CYS A 56 -8.00 -4.28 2.36
N LYS A 57 -7.78 -4.77 3.59
CA LYS A 57 -8.74 -4.62 4.70
C LYS A 57 -9.08 -3.17 4.99
N GLY A 58 -8.08 -2.28 4.94
CA GLY A 58 -8.30 -0.84 5.13
C GLY A 58 -9.08 -0.20 3.97
N LEU A 59 -8.81 -0.62 2.74
CA LEU A 59 -9.43 -0.06 1.53
C LEU A 59 -10.89 -0.46 1.32
N VAL A 60 -11.32 -1.64 1.80
CA VAL A 60 -12.70 -2.14 1.60
C VAL A 60 -13.75 -1.10 1.98
N VAL A 61 -13.52 -0.34 3.05
CA VAL A 61 -14.45 0.70 3.55
C VAL A 61 -14.58 1.90 2.59
N PHE A 62 -13.54 2.18 1.80
CA PHE A 62 -13.48 3.35 0.91
C PHE A 62 -13.85 3.02 -0.53
N VAL A 63 -13.44 1.87 -1.03
CA VAL A 63 -13.55 1.51 -2.46
C VAL A 63 -14.32 0.23 -2.73
N GLY A 64 -14.84 -0.43 -1.68
CA GLY A 64 -15.51 -1.71 -1.78
C GLY A 64 -14.56 -2.90 -1.95
N THR A 65 -15.09 -4.11 -1.77
CA THR A 65 -14.33 -5.36 -1.75
C THR A 65 -13.63 -5.65 -3.07
N ASP A 66 -14.31 -5.50 -4.20
CA ASP A 66 -13.78 -5.88 -5.50
C ASP A 66 -12.53 -5.07 -5.89
N VAL A 67 -12.59 -3.74 -5.67
CA VAL A 67 -11.47 -2.85 -5.97
C VAL A 67 -10.32 -3.10 -5.00
N ALA A 68 -10.62 -3.25 -3.70
CA ALA A 68 -9.60 -3.53 -2.68
C ALA A 68 -8.84 -4.82 -2.96
N GLN A 69 -9.53 -5.89 -3.38
CA GLN A 69 -8.91 -7.16 -3.75
C GLN A 69 -8.01 -7.04 -4.99
N LYS A 70 -8.43 -6.30 -6.02
CA LYS A 70 -7.61 -6.05 -7.22
C LYS A 70 -6.34 -5.28 -6.87
N VAL A 71 -6.44 -4.28 -6.00
CA VAL A 71 -5.26 -3.54 -5.50
C VAL A 71 -4.32 -4.47 -4.76
N ALA A 72 -4.85 -5.31 -3.86
CA ALA A 72 -4.05 -6.27 -3.11
C ALA A 72 -3.32 -7.26 -4.03
N ALA A 73 -4.02 -7.81 -5.03
CA ALA A 73 -3.42 -8.70 -6.02
C ALA A 73 -2.30 -8.02 -6.81
N LYS A 74 -2.49 -6.75 -7.20
CA LYS A 74 -1.46 -5.96 -7.87
C LYS A 74 -0.23 -5.75 -6.99
N ILE A 75 -0.41 -5.40 -5.72
CA ILE A 75 0.72 -5.22 -4.77
C ILE A 75 1.52 -6.52 -4.60
N LYS A 76 0.83 -7.67 -4.54
CA LYS A 76 1.48 -8.99 -4.46
C LYS A 76 2.31 -9.34 -5.69
N SER A 77 2.07 -8.70 -6.83
CA SER A 77 2.77 -8.95 -8.09
C SER A 77 3.95 -8.03 -8.38
N PHE A 78 4.21 -7.05 -7.51
CA PHE A 78 5.41 -6.21 -7.61
C PHE A 78 6.69 -7.02 -7.33
#